data_AF-A0A847E6D4-F1
#
_entry.id   AF-A0A847E6D4-F1
#
_cell.length_a   1.000
_cell.length_b   1.000
_cell.length_c   1.000
_cell.angle_alpha   90.00
_cell.angle_beta   90.00
_cell.angle_gamma   90.00
#
_symmetry.space_group_name_H-M   'P 1'
#
loop_
_entity.id
_entity.type
_entity.pdbx_description
1 polymer ?
#
loop_
_entity_poly.entity_id
_entity_poly.type
_entity_poly.pdbx_seq_one_letter_code
_entity_poly.pdbx_strand_id
1 'polypeptide(L)'
;MKKTTKIIIICSLLLCSIPLCARADHPWAAFLGEDSGLVGFKDQKGTIRIKPRYTGFTTARKFDKIIAVMEEKNGKSAFYYLTKAGKIVQKQNLYLFDNGPDCESEGFIRFRDRKTDKAGLLNSEGEIAIPPSYNDLTSVRNGYIAALKGAKKKFFDTDKTSGCNHFTWVDGETVLVDTRNRIIIRNFDSESPLDFFSINISSEPSKDDRRQSFMGIDGRYYSFINYKKEFQDWLFSNLIENLSMERLLGCAYHEIYSWKEPDGWIRESKQQFIKRNFELIRSRLGEIRSKGSD
;
A
#
# COMPACT_ATOMS: atom_id res chain seq x y z
N MET A 1 -7.69 -78.50 -7.72
CA MET A 1 -8.30 -77.68 -6.64
C MET A 1 -7.21 -77.04 -5.78
N LYS A 2 -6.87 -75.77 -6.03
CA LYS A 2 -6.21 -74.88 -5.06
C LYS A 2 -6.80 -73.49 -5.29
N LYS A 3 -7.59 -73.01 -4.33
CA LYS A 3 -8.27 -71.70 -4.37
C LYS A 3 -7.25 -70.62 -4.03
N THR A 4 -6.98 -69.72 -4.96
CA THR A 4 -6.18 -68.51 -4.72
C THR A 4 -7.11 -67.42 -4.23
N THR A 5 -7.12 -67.18 -2.91
CA THR A 5 -7.90 -66.11 -2.28
C THR A 5 -7.23 -64.76 -2.58
N LYS A 6 -7.88 -63.92 -3.38
CA LYS A 6 -7.49 -62.50 -3.54
C LYS A 6 -7.93 -61.74 -2.30
N ILE A 7 -6.98 -61.22 -1.52
CA ILE A 7 -7.24 -60.27 -0.43
C ILE A 7 -7.30 -58.88 -1.07
N ILE A 8 -8.50 -58.28 -1.09
CA ILE A 8 -8.70 -56.88 -1.47
C ILE A 8 -8.58 -56.06 -0.19
N ILE A 9 -7.48 -55.30 -0.05
CA ILE A 9 -7.33 -54.32 1.02
C ILE A 9 -8.08 -53.06 0.59
N ILE A 10 -9.25 -52.84 1.19
CA ILE A 10 -10.02 -51.60 1.00
C ILE A 10 -9.48 -50.60 2.02
N CYS A 11 -8.58 -49.71 1.59
CA CYS A 11 -8.20 -48.53 2.36
C CYS A 11 -9.37 -47.54 2.35
N SER A 12 -10.21 -47.59 3.38
CA SER A 12 -11.21 -46.56 3.65
C SER A 12 -10.52 -45.27 4.07
N LEU A 13 -10.29 -44.38 3.11
CA LEU A 13 -9.94 -42.98 3.34
C LEU A 13 -11.15 -42.28 4.00
N LEU A 14 -11.16 -42.26 5.33
CA LEU A 14 -11.96 -41.33 6.11
C LEU A 14 -11.44 -39.92 5.84
N LEU A 15 -11.92 -39.31 4.75
CA LEU A 15 -11.87 -37.87 4.53
C LEU A 15 -12.73 -37.22 5.61
N CYS A 16 -12.12 -37.01 6.78
CA CYS A 16 -12.64 -36.12 7.79
C CYS A 16 -12.57 -34.72 7.17
N SER A 17 -13.65 -34.32 6.48
CA SER A 17 -13.88 -32.96 6.06
C SER A 17 -14.13 -32.14 7.32
N ILE A 18 -13.04 -31.78 8.02
CA ILE A 18 -13.08 -30.69 8.98
C ILE A 18 -13.43 -29.47 8.14
N PRO A 19 -14.58 -28.81 8.37
CA PRO A 19 -14.78 -27.50 7.79
C PRO A 19 -13.64 -26.65 8.34
N LEU A 20 -12.67 -26.32 7.49
CA LEU A 20 -11.69 -25.30 7.75
C LEU A 20 -12.48 -24.00 7.80
N CYS A 21 -13.14 -23.75 8.93
CA CYS A 21 -13.48 -22.41 9.34
C CYS A 21 -12.12 -21.72 9.43
N ALA A 22 -11.71 -21.12 8.32
CA ALA A 22 -10.74 -20.05 8.33
C ALA A 22 -11.30 -19.05 9.33
N ARG A 23 -10.81 -19.13 10.58
CA ARG A 23 -11.16 -18.18 11.62
C ARG A 23 -10.79 -16.85 11.01
N ALA A 24 -11.80 -16.04 10.71
CA ALA A 24 -11.58 -14.72 10.17
C ALA A 24 -10.57 -14.04 11.11
N ASP A 25 -9.34 -13.90 10.62
CA ASP A 25 -8.23 -13.48 11.42
C ASP A 25 -8.21 -11.96 11.36
N HIS A 26 -8.99 -11.37 12.27
CA HIS A 26 -9.20 -9.94 12.30
C HIS A 26 -7.96 -9.22 12.84
N PRO A 27 -7.67 -8.00 12.36
CA PRO A 27 -6.57 -7.21 12.89
C PRO A 27 -6.71 -6.96 14.39
N TRP A 28 -5.59 -6.95 15.11
CA TRP A 28 -5.55 -6.46 16.48
C TRP A 28 -5.34 -4.95 16.49
N ALA A 29 -6.04 -4.25 17.37
CA ALA A 29 -5.88 -2.82 17.55
C ALA A 29 -4.72 -2.53 18.51
N ALA A 30 -3.85 -1.59 18.14
CA ALA A 30 -2.87 -1.03 19.05
C ALA A 30 -3.56 -0.22 20.15
N PHE A 31 -3.04 -0.28 21.37
CA PHE A 31 -3.45 0.58 22.47
C PHE A 31 -2.25 0.99 23.33
N LEU A 32 -2.30 2.19 23.91
CA LEU A 32 -1.29 2.65 24.86
C LEU A 32 -1.64 2.15 26.26
N GLY A 33 -0.64 1.59 26.96
CA GLY A 33 -0.76 1.26 28.37
C GLY A 33 -0.71 2.51 29.22
N GLU A 34 -1.76 2.75 30.01
CA GLU A 34 -1.95 3.97 30.80
C GLU A 34 -0.74 4.32 31.68
N ASP A 35 -0.14 3.33 32.35
CA ASP A 35 0.98 3.55 33.27
C ASP A 35 2.35 3.65 32.60
N SER A 36 2.47 3.15 31.37
CA SER A 36 3.78 2.92 30.73
C SER A 36 4.04 3.80 29.50
N GLY A 37 2.99 4.30 28.85
CA GLY A 37 3.08 4.91 27.52
C GLY A 37 3.51 3.93 26.42
N LEU A 38 3.62 2.63 26.72
CA LEU A 38 4.01 1.60 25.77
C LEU A 38 2.81 1.07 25.00
N VAL A 39 3.07 0.56 23.80
CA VAL A 39 2.08 -0.02 22.90
C VAL A 39 1.88 -1.51 23.22
N GLY A 40 0.62 -1.89 23.39
CA GLY A 40 0.12 -3.27 23.41
C GLY A 40 -0.88 -3.50 22.28
N PHE A 41 -1.37 -4.73 22.15
CA PHE A 41 -2.35 -5.12 21.13
C PHE A 41 -3.51 -5.88 21.72
N LYS A 42 -4.74 -5.53 21.32
CA LYS A 42 -5.98 -6.19 21.73
C LYS A 42 -6.80 -6.60 20.52
N ASP A 43 -7.54 -7.69 20.64
CA ASP A 43 -8.46 -8.10 19.58
C ASP A 43 -9.73 -7.23 19.56
N GLN A 44 -10.62 -7.50 18.58
CA GLN A 44 -11.87 -6.76 18.42
C GLN A 44 -12.83 -6.87 19.61
N LYS A 45 -12.68 -7.91 20.46
CA LYS A 45 -13.47 -8.07 21.70
C LYS A 45 -12.84 -7.33 22.88
N GLY A 46 -11.74 -6.61 22.65
CA GLY A 46 -10.97 -5.93 23.69
C GLY A 46 -10.07 -6.86 24.51
N THR A 47 -9.96 -8.15 24.14
CA THR A 47 -9.08 -9.07 24.86
C THR A 47 -7.64 -8.73 24.53
N ILE A 48 -6.83 -8.46 25.55
CA ILE A 48 -5.41 -8.16 25.40
C ILE A 48 -4.69 -9.40 24.84
N ARG A 49 -4.09 -9.26 23.67
CA ARG A 49 -3.29 -10.29 22.99
C ARG A 49 -1.80 -10.11 23.27
N ILE A 50 -1.37 -8.86 23.35
CA ILE A 50 -0.01 -8.48 23.75
C ILE A 50 -0.13 -7.34 24.76
N LYS A 51 0.39 -7.54 25.98
CA LYS A 51 0.47 -6.48 26.99
C LYS A 51 1.40 -5.35 26.50
N PRO A 52 1.18 -4.10 26.93
CA PRO A 52 2.06 -2.97 26.60
C PRO A 52 3.53 -3.29 26.86
N ARG A 53 4.35 -3.24 25.80
CA ARG A 53 5.80 -3.47 25.90
C ARG A 53 6.63 -2.84 24.78
N TYR A 54 5.99 -2.34 23.73
CA TYR A 54 6.68 -1.72 22.60
C TYR A 54 6.64 -0.21 22.71
N THR A 55 7.65 0.47 22.17
CA THR A 55 7.70 1.94 22.21
C THR A 55 6.79 2.56 21.14
N GLY A 56 6.59 3.87 21.21
CA GLY A 56 5.81 4.66 20.25
C GLY A 56 6.35 4.66 18.81
N PHE A 57 7.56 4.13 18.58
CA PHE A 57 8.05 3.83 17.23
C PHE A 57 7.14 2.83 16.48
N THR A 58 6.38 2.02 17.22
CA THR A 58 5.34 1.15 16.68
C THR A 58 4.11 2.00 16.30
N THR A 59 4.19 2.69 15.16
CA THR A 59 3.18 3.67 14.71
C THR A 59 1.92 3.03 14.11
N ALA A 60 2.02 1.79 13.64
CA ALA A 60 0.91 1.07 13.02
C ALA A 60 -0.23 0.83 14.03
N ARG A 61 -1.41 1.38 13.72
CA ARG A 61 -2.61 1.28 14.58
C ARG A 61 -3.27 -0.11 14.56
N LYS A 62 -2.94 -0.91 13.55
CA LYS A 62 -3.51 -2.24 13.31
C LYS A 62 -2.37 -3.25 13.13
N PHE A 63 -2.49 -4.40 13.77
CA PHE A 63 -1.62 -5.55 13.59
C PHE A 63 -2.42 -6.66 12.91
N ASP A 64 -2.31 -6.75 11.59
CA ASP A 64 -3.04 -7.73 10.79
C ASP A 64 -2.34 -9.10 10.74
N LYS A 65 -1.13 -9.19 10.17
CA LYS A 65 -0.40 -10.47 10.08
C LYS A 65 1.01 -10.39 10.62
N ILE A 66 1.72 -9.34 10.22
CA ILE A 66 3.09 -9.02 10.57
C ILE A 66 3.19 -7.51 10.81
N ILE A 67 4.03 -7.08 11.74
CA ILE A 67 4.17 -5.68 12.13
C ILE A 67 5.60 -5.37 12.56
N ALA A 68 6.09 -4.17 12.28
CA ALA A 68 7.34 -3.67 12.84
C ALA A 68 7.12 -3.20 14.28
N VAL A 69 8.00 -3.64 15.19
CA VAL A 69 7.98 -3.21 16.59
C VAL A 69 9.37 -2.80 17.05
N MET A 70 9.39 -1.99 18.11
CA MET A 70 10.59 -1.60 18.84
C MET A 70 10.38 -1.87 20.32
N GLU A 71 11.36 -2.51 20.96
CA GLU A 71 11.44 -2.65 22.41
C GLU A 71 12.76 -2.08 22.91
N GLU A 72 12.74 -1.50 24.11
CA GLU A 72 13.95 -1.06 24.79
C GLU A 72 14.26 -2.00 25.93
N LYS A 73 15.48 -2.54 25.95
CA LYS A 73 15.95 -3.41 27.02
C LYS A 73 17.36 -3.02 27.41
N ASN A 74 17.56 -2.73 28.70
CA ASN A 74 18.86 -2.35 29.27
C ASN A 74 19.52 -1.17 28.52
N GLY A 75 18.74 -0.15 28.15
CA GLY A 75 19.23 1.02 27.41
C GLY A 75 19.58 0.75 25.93
N LYS A 76 19.19 -0.40 25.38
CA LYS A 76 19.36 -0.74 23.95
C LYS A 76 18.02 -0.92 23.26
N SER A 77 17.85 -0.29 22.10
CA SER A 77 16.65 -0.44 21.27
C SER A 77 16.82 -1.63 20.31
N ALA A 78 15.86 -2.55 20.34
CA ALA A 78 15.76 -3.67 19.42
C ALA A 78 14.55 -3.47 18.50
N PHE A 79 14.81 -3.47 17.20
CA PHE A 79 13.79 -3.32 16.17
C PHE A 79 13.68 -4.60 15.35
N TYR A 80 12.47 -5.08 15.09
CA TYR A 80 12.23 -6.33 14.35
C TYR A 80 10.79 -6.40 13.85
N TYR A 81 10.52 -7.32 12.91
CA TYR A 81 9.14 -7.69 12.59
C TYR A 81 8.65 -8.80 13.50
N LEU A 82 7.40 -8.69 13.89
CA LEU A 82 6.67 -9.64 14.72
C LEU A 82 5.47 -10.16 13.94
N THR A 83 5.36 -11.48 13.82
CA THR A 83 4.14 -12.13 13.29
C THR A 83 3.11 -12.31 14.41
N LYS A 84 1.82 -12.47 14.07
CA LYS A 84 0.78 -12.81 15.07
C LYS A 84 1.06 -14.13 15.82
N ALA A 85 1.81 -15.05 15.21
CA ALA A 85 2.28 -16.28 15.85
C ALA A 85 3.41 -16.06 16.89
N GLY A 86 3.90 -14.83 17.03
CA GLY A 86 4.99 -14.48 17.96
C GLY A 86 6.39 -14.68 17.40
N LYS A 87 6.52 -15.08 16.13
CA LYS A 87 7.83 -15.21 15.45
C LYS A 87 8.45 -13.83 15.24
N ILE A 88 9.71 -13.69 15.63
CA ILE A 88 10.53 -12.48 15.47
C ILE A 88 11.47 -12.68 14.27
N VAL A 89 11.45 -11.77 13.29
CA VAL A 89 12.24 -11.85 12.06
C VAL A 89 12.87 -10.50 11.68
N GLN A 90 13.90 -10.55 10.82
CA GLN A 90 14.66 -9.38 10.32
C GLN A 90 15.04 -8.37 11.41
N LYS A 91 15.63 -8.87 12.50
CA LYS A 91 16.18 -8.01 13.56
C LYS A 91 17.12 -6.98 12.95
N GLN A 92 16.89 -5.70 13.24
CA GLN A 92 17.67 -4.57 12.74
C GLN A 92 17.61 -4.38 11.21
N ASN A 93 16.76 -5.07 10.47
CA ASN A 93 16.64 -4.95 9.01
C ASN A 93 15.26 -4.42 8.60
N LEU A 94 14.74 -3.45 9.36
CA LEU A 94 13.46 -2.82 9.03
C LEU A 94 13.61 -1.97 7.75
N TYR A 95 12.56 -1.99 6.93
CA TYR A 95 12.34 -0.97 5.92
C TYR A 95 11.80 0.28 6.61
N LEU A 96 12.50 1.40 6.45
CA LEU A 96 12.14 2.70 7.02
C LEU A 96 11.72 3.66 5.90
N PHE A 97 10.63 4.38 6.11
CA PHE A 97 10.08 5.38 5.20
C PHE A 97 9.51 6.55 6.00
N ASP A 98 9.83 7.78 5.59
CA ASP A 98 9.34 9.03 6.22
C ASP A 98 9.39 9.01 7.76
N ASN A 99 10.56 8.67 8.31
CA ASN A 99 10.86 8.56 9.75
C ASN A 99 10.17 7.43 10.52
N GLY A 100 9.41 6.54 9.87
CA GLY A 100 8.75 5.40 10.50
C GLY A 100 9.09 4.06 9.84
N PRO A 101 8.71 2.94 10.47
CA PRO A 101 8.79 1.64 9.82
C PRO A 101 7.65 1.44 8.80
N ASP A 102 7.88 0.54 7.85
CA ASP A 102 6.84 0.12 6.90
C ASP A 102 5.60 -0.48 7.60
N CYS A 103 4.47 -0.40 6.90
CA CYS A 103 3.22 -1.06 7.28
C CYS A 103 2.98 -2.28 6.40
N GLU A 104 2.32 -3.28 6.98
CA GLU A 104 1.89 -4.47 6.23
C GLU A 104 0.83 -4.11 5.18
N SER A 105 0.86 -4.80 4.05
CA SER A 105 -0.06 -4.67 2.93
C SER A 105 -0.28 -6.03 2.26
N GLU A 106 -1.53 -6.48 2.21
CA GLU A 106 -1.97 -7.74 1.57
C GLU A 106 -1.29 -9.02 2.08
N GLY A 107 -0.90 -9.04 3.34
CA GLY A 107 -0.16 -10.10 4.01
C GLY A 107 1.35 -9.97 3.90
N PHE A 108 1.88 -8.88 3.33
CA PHE A 108 3.30 -8.71 3.08
C PHE A 108 3.86 -7.43 3.71
N ILE A 109 5.15 -7.42 4.03
CA ILE A 109 5.84 -6.22 4.52
C ILE A 109 7.25 -6.15 3.96
N ARG A 110 7.71 -4.97 3.55
CA ARG A 110 9.06 -4.80 3.01
C ARG A 110 10.07 -4.85 4.14
N PHE A 111 11.29 -5.30 3.84
CA PHE A 111 12.44 -5.20 4.73
C PHE A 111 13.66 -4.71 3.94
N ARG A 112 14.66 -4.16 4.64
CA ARG A 112 15.90 -3.67 4.01
C ARG A 112 17.10 -4.32 4.68
N ASP A 113 17.85 -5.09 3.91
CA ASP A 113 19.10 -5.69 4.38
C ASP A 113 20.17 -4.60 4.50
N ARG A 114 20.60 -4.30 5.74
CA ARG A 114 21.60 -3.26 6.00
C ARG A 114 22.98 -3.57 5.43
N LYS A 115 23.29 -4.84 5.14
CA LYS A 115 24.60 -5.22 4.57
C LYS A 115 24.70 -4.90 3.09
N THR A 116 23.62 -5.14 2.35
CA THR A 116 23.57 -4.98 0.90
C THR A 116 22.86 -3.71 0.46
N ASP A 117 22.14 -3.05 1.39
CA ASP A 117 21.24 -1.92 1.15
C ASP A 117 20.20 -2.22 0.07
N LYS A 118 19.70 -3.46 0.08
CA LYS A 118 18.67 -3.94 -0.84
C LYS A 118 17.37 -4.24 -0.10
N ALA A 119 16.27 -3.93 -0.77
CA ALA A 119 14.92 -4.21 -0.30
C ALA A 119 14.48 -5.61 -0.71
N GLY A 120 13.77 -6.26 0.20
CA GLY A 120 13.09 -7.54 0.01
C GLY A 120 11.68 -7.49 0.62
N LEU A 121 10.97 -8.61 0.55
CA LEU A 121 9.59 -8.74 1.01
C LEU A 121 9.44 -9.97 1.91
N LEU A 122 8.75 -9.79 3.04
CA LEU A 122 8.31 -10.87 3.90
C LEU A 122 6.83 -11.18 3.67
N ASN A 123 6.42 -12.44 3.81
CA ASN A 123 5.02 -12.85 3.91
C ASN A 123 4.48 -12.77 5.35
N SER A 124 3.24 -13.19 5.56
CA SER A 124 2.53 -13.15 6.85
C SER A 124 3.18 -14.03 7.92
N GLU A 125 3.91 -15.06 7.50
CA GLU A 125 4.65 -16.00 8.35
C GLU A 125 6.09 -15.51 8.64
N GLY A 126 6.45 -14.32 8.13
CA GLY A 126 7.79 -13.75 8.27
C GLY A 126 8.86 -14.47 7.47
N GLU A 127 8.47 -15.19 6.41
CA GLU A 127 9.36 -15.85 5.47
C GLU A 127 9.68 -14.90 4.31
N ILE A 128 10.84 -15.09 3.68
CA ILE A 128 11.28 -14.25 2.56
C ILE A 128 10.49 -14.64 1.31
N ALA A 129 9.51 -13.81 0.94
CA ALA A 129 8.78 -13.92 -0.32
C ALA A 129 9.62 -13.36 -1.49
N ILE A 130 10.33 -12.25 -1.26
CA ILE A 130 11.28 -11.66 -2.22
C ILE A 130 12.62 -11.45 -1.50
N PRO A 131 13.73 -12.04 -1.97
CA PRO A 131 15.04 -11.82 -1.37
C PRO A 131 15.49 -10.36 -1.54
N PRO A 132 16.38 -9.85 -0.66
CA PRO A 132 16.84 -8.47 -0.70
C PRO A 132 17.75 -8.26 -1.93
N SER A 133 17.12 -7.95 -3.05
CA SER A 133 17.75 -7.96 -4.39
C SER A 133 17.40 -6.73 -5.22
N TYR A 134 16.44 -5.93 -4.76
CA TYR A 134 16.02 -4.69 -5.41
C TYR A 134 16.60 -3.48 -4.67
N ASN A 135 16.88 -2.41 -5.40
CA ASN A 135 17.24 -1.14 -4.80
C ASN A 135 16.09 -0.60 -3.95
N ASP A 136 14.87 -0.73 -4.46
CA ASP A 136 13.66 -0.36 -3.72
C ASP A 136 12.41 -1.13 -4.19
N LEU A 137 11.38 -1.14 -3.34
CA LEU A 137 10.09 -1.80 -3.59
C LEU A 137 8.95 -0.90 -3.10
N THR A 138 7.85 -0.83 -3.85
CA THR A 138 6.58 -0.32 -3.33
C THR A 138 5.90 -1.34 -2.42
N SER A 139 4.90 -0.93 -1.64
CA SER A 139 4.00 -1.88 -0.97
C SER A 139 3.25 -2.73 -1.99
N VAL A 140 2.79 -3.91 -1.57
CA VAL A 140 1.98 -4.79 -2.42
C VAL A 140 0.64 -4.13 -2.70
N ARG A 141 0.21 -4.12 -3.97
CA ARG A 141 -1.12 -3.67 -4.37
C ARG A 141 -1.67 -4.62 -5.42
N ASN A 142 -2.81 -5.24 -5.13
CA ASN A 142 -3.43 -6.29 -5.94
C ASN A 142 -2.43 -7.42 -6.33
N GLY A 143 -1.58 -7.83 -5.39
CA GLY A 143 -0.55 -8.85 -5.62
C GLY A 143 0.65 -8.43 -6.48
N TYR A 144 0.78 -7.15 -6.84
CA TYR A 144 1.91 -6.62 -7.60
C TYR A 144 2.70 -5.56 -6.83
N ILE A 145 3.97 -5.39 -7.22
CA ILE A 145 4.94 -4.49 -6.61
C ILE A 145 5.74 -3.83 -7.74
N ALA A 146 5.86 -2.50 -7.72
CA ALA A 146 6.86 -1.83 -8.54
C ALA A 146 8.22 -1.95 -7.84
N ALA A 147 9.23 -2.41 -8.57
CA ALA A 147 10.54 -2.73 -8.03
C ALA A 147 11.64 -2.05 -8.85
N LEU A 148 12.52 -1.32 -8.17
CA LEU A 148 13.65 -0.65 -8.79
C LEU A 148 14.88 -1.57 -8.75
N LYS A 149 15.47 -1.85 -9.90
CA LYS A 149 16.63 -2.75 -10.04
C LYS A 149 17.81 -2.07 -10.73
N GLY A 150 19.01 -2.33 -10.23
CA GLY A 150 20.24 -1.87 -10.87
C GLY A 150 20.55 -0.38 -10.68
N ALA A 151 19.73 0.34 -9.91
CA ALA A 151 19.95 1.76 -9.66
C ALA A 151 21.17 2.03 -8.77
N LYS A 152 21.69 3.25 -8.85
CA LYS A 152 22.76 3.78 -8.00
C LYS A 152 22.26 4.99 -7.23
N LYS A 153 22.80 5.22 -6.04
CA LYS A 153 22.52 6.44 -5.27
C LYS A 153 23.36 7.59 -5.83
N LYS A 154 22.70 8.69 -6.18
CA LYS A 154 23.33 9.98 -6.47
C LYS A 154 23.00 10.92 -5.30
N PHE A 155 24.00 11.27 -4.52
CA PHE A 155 23.86 12.16 -3.37
C PHE A 155 23.85 13.62 -3.82
N PHE A 156 23.05 14.45 -3.15
CA PHE A 156 22.92 15.87 -3.49
C PHE A 156 24.02 16.75 -2.89
N ASP A 157 24.61 16.33 -1.76
CA ASP A 157 25.72 17.05 -1.12
C ASP A 157 27.10 16.54 -1.59
N THR A 158 28.00 17.48 -1.88
CA THR A 158 29.43 17.21 -2.16
C THR A 158 30.26 16.95 -0.90
N ASP A 159 29.74 17.28 0.28
CA ASP A 159 30.42 17.03 1.54
C ASP A 159 30.20 15.59 2.00
N LYS A 160 31.27 14.81 1.87
CA LYS A 160 31.41 13.38 2.16
C LYS A 160 31.23 13.02 3.64
N THR A 161 30.21 13.52 4.31
CA THR A 161 29.81 12.95 5.59
C THR A 161 28.87 11.78 5.32
N SER A 162 29.35 10.60 5.70
CA SER A 162 28.78 9.27 5.45
C SER A 162 27.44 9.00 6.17
N GLY A 163 26.57 10.00 6.28
CA GLY A 163 25.29 9.93 6.99
C GLY A 163 24.16 10.73 6.35
N CYS A 164 24.38 11.42 5.22
CA CYS A 164 23.32 12.18 4.57
C CYS A 164 22.38 11.25 3.77
N ASN A 165 21.12 11.13 4.21
CA ASN A 165 20.08 10.36 3.52
C ASN A 165 19.48 11.10 2.30
N HIS A 166 20.04 12.25 1.92
CA HIS A 166 19.62 13.02 0.75
C HIS A 166 20.28 12.47 -0.52
N PHE A 167 19.69 11.42 -1.07
CA PHE A 167 20.08 10.87 -2.37
C PHE A 167 18.86 10.68 -3.27
N THR A 168 19.10 10.59 -4.57
CA THR A 168 18.15 10.07 -5.55
C THR A 168 18.70 8.80 -6.19
N TRP A 169 17.82 7.99 -6.76
CA TRP A 169 18.20 6.83 -7.55
C TRP A 169 18.42 7.24 -9.01
N VAL A 170 19.48 6.72 -9.63
CA VAL A 170 19.79 6.91 -11.06
C VAL A 170 20.15 5.58 -11.73
N ASP A 171 20.06 5.54 -13.06
CA ASP A 171 20.48 4.41 -13.92
C ASP A 171 19.77 3.06 -13.66
N GLY A 172 18.63 3.07 -12.98
CA GLY A 172 17.86 1.85 -12.66
C GLY A 172 16.77 1.52 -13.66
N GLU A 173 16.39 0.24 -13.70
CA GLU A 173 15.18 -0.25 -14.37
C GLU A 173 14.09 -0.44 -13.32
N THR A 174 12.95 0.23 -13.51
CA THR A 174 11.73 -0.10 -12.77
C THR A 174 11.02 -1.25 -13.47
N VAL A 175 10.68 -2.29 -12.72
CA VAL A 175 9.93 -3.46 -13.19
C VAL A 175 8.67 -3.65 -12.36
N LEU A 176 7.61 -4.20 -12.94
CA LEU A 176 6.48 -4.71 -12.17
C LEU A 176 6.74 -6.18 -11.85
N VAL A 177 6.69 -6.56 -10.58
CA VAL A 177 6.83 -7.95 -10.12
C VAL A 177 5.60 -8.40 -9.35
N ASP A 178 5.33 -9.69 -9.33
CA ASP A 178 4.34 -10.27 -8.42
C ASP A 178 4.96 -10.65 -7.06
N THR A 179 4.11 -11.02 -6.10
CA THR A 179 4.53 -11.45 -4.75
C THR A 179 5.36 -12.75 -4.73
N ARG A 180 5.51 -13.44 -5.88
CA ARG A 180 6.39 -14.61 -6.07
C ARG A 180 7.71 -14.23 -6.73
N ASN A 181 8.04 -12.94 -6.79
CA ASN A 181 9.24 -12.40 -7.42
C ASN A 181 9.34 -12.67 -8.93
N ARG A 182 8.21 -12.83 -9.63
CA ARG A 182 8.21 -12.98 -11.10
C ARG A 182 8.09 -11.60 -11.72
N ILE A 183 9.01 -11.26 -12.62
CA ILE A 183 8.90 -10.04 -13.43
C ILE A 183 7.72 -10.19 -14.39
N ILE A 184 6.83 -9.21 -14.39
CA ILE A 184 5.63 -9.17 -15.23
C ILE A 184 5.83 -8.15 -16.35
N ILE A 185 6.33 -6.96 -16.02
CA ILE A 185 6.55 -5.85 -16.96
C ILE A 185 7.95 -5.29 -16.73
N ARG A 186 8.65 -5.00 -17.82
CA ARG A 186 9.93 -4.26 -17.82
C ARG A 186 9.71 -2.79 -18.15
N ASN A 187 10.62 -1.92 -17.70
CA ASN A 187 10.51 -0.47 -17.88
C ASN A 187 9.13 0.07 -17.46
N PHE A 188 8.63 -0.42 -16.32
CA PHE A 188 7.33 -0.05 -15.79
C PHE A 188 7.35 1.38 -15.27
N ASP A 189 6.37 2.19 -15.67
CA ASP A 189 6.19 3.55 -15.19
C ASP A 189 5.50 3.53 -13.81
N SER A 190 6.31 3.53 -12.75
CA SER A 190 5.85 3.55 -11.37
C SER A 190 5.41 4.92 -10.86
N GLU A 191 5.74 5.99 -11.59
CA GLU A 191 5.41 7.36 -11.18
C GLU A 191 3.97 7.74 -11.56
N SER A 192 3.42 7.06 -12.57
CA SER A 192 2.01 7.21 -12.93
C SER A 192 1.07 6.78 -11.78
N PRO A 193 0.00 7.56 -11.49
CA PRO A 193 -0.95 7.23 -10.44
C PRO A 193 -1.93 6.14 -10.91
N LEU A 194 -1.46 4.90 -10.93
CA LEU A 194 -2.21 3.76 -11.44
C LEU A 194 -3.05 3.08 -10.35
N ASP A 195 -4.25 2.64 -10.74
CA ASP A 195 -5.08 1.74 -9.95
C ASP A 195 -4.72 0.28 -10.25
N PHE A 196 -3.96 -0.33 -9.34
CA PHE A 196 -3.54 -1.72 -9.46
C PHE A 196 -4.71 -2.71 -9.38
N PHE A 197 -5.83 -2.34 -8.74
CA PHE A 197 -7.04 -3.17 -8.63
C PHE A 197 -7.86 -3.19 -9.92
N SER A 198 -7.65 -2.20 -10.80
CA SER A 198 -8.27 -2.15 -12.11
C SER A 198 -7.55 -2.99 -13.17
N ILE A 199 -6.58 -3.83 -12.82
CA ILE A 199 -5.78 -4.53 -13.82
C ILE A 199 -6.64 -5.31 -14.83
N ASN A 200 -6.37 -5.12 -16.12
CA ASN A 200 -6.99 -5.88 -17.20
C ASN A 200 -5.91 -6.42 -18.12
N ILE A 201 -6.01 -7.70 -18.47
CA ILE A 201 -5.02 -8.41 -19.28
C ILE A 201 -5.67 -8.78 -20.61
N SER A 202 -5.05 -8.38 -21.72
CA SER A 202 -5.59 -8.53 -23.08
C SER A 202 -4.49 -8.80 -24.10
N SER A 203 -4.87 -9.19 -25.32
CA SER A 203 -3.94 -9.36 -26.45
C SER A 203 -3.56 -8.03 -27.13
N GLU A 204 -4.36 -6.98 -26.91
CA GLU A 204 -4.17 -5.64 -27.47
C GLU A 204 -4.15 -4.58 -26.36
N PRO A 205 -3.53 -3.40 -26.56
CA PRO A 205 -3.64 -2.29 -25.62
C PRO A 205 -5.10 -1.87 -25.41
N SER A 206 -5.40 -1.35 -24.22
CA SER A 206 -6.71 -0.73 -23.95
C SER A 206 -6.99 0.44 -24.90
N LYS A 207 -8.22 0.50 -25.42
CA LYS A 207 -8.76 1.63 -26.19
C LYS A 207 -9.40 2.72 -25.32
N ASP A 208 -9.57 2.45 -24.02
CA ASP A 208 -10.02 3.44 -23.05
C ASP A 208 -8.86 4.38 -22.70
N ASP A 209 -8.99 5.67 -23.05
CA ASP A 209 -7.97 6.69 -22.83
C ASP A 209 -7.63 6.92 -21.36
N ARG A 210 -8.55 6.58 -20.44
CA ARG A 210 -8.33 6.65 -19.00
C ARG A 210 -7.37 5.58 -18.51
N ARG A 211 -7.07 4.58 -19.35
CA ARG A 211 -6.13 3.51 -19.03
C ARG A 211 -4.73 3.79 -19.57
N GLN A 212 -3.76 3.13 -18.94
CA GLN A 212 -2.39 3.03 -19.41
C GLN A 212 -2.05 1.56 -19.57
N SER A 213 -1.57 1.20 -20.76
CA SER A 213 -1.27 -0.18 -21.14
C SER A 213 0.23 -0.40 -21.20
N PHE A 214 0.68 -1.55 -20.74
CA PHE A 214 2.07 -1.98 -20.72
C PHE A 214 2.19 -3.35 -21.34
N MET A 215 3.20 -3.56 -22.16
CA MET A 215 3.52 -4.90 -22.67
C MET A 215 4.16 -5.73 -21.56
N GLY A 216 3.55 -6.86 -21.23
CA GLY A 216 4.12 -7.86 -20.34
C GLY A 216 5.21 -8.67 -21.03
N ILE A 217 6.07 -9.31 -20.23
CA ILE A 217 7.13 -10.18 -20.76
C ILE A 217 6.59 -11.44 -21.46
N ASP A 218 5.31 -11.74 -21.25
CA ASP A 218 4.58 -12.85 -21.87
C ASP A 218 3.89 -12.46 -23.19
N GLY A 219 4.09 -11.22 -23.66
CA GLY A 219 3.51 -10.70 -24.90
C GLY A 219 2.05 -10.23 -24.79
N ARG A 220 1.45 -10.25 -23.60
CA ARG A 220 0.10 -9.70 -23.36
C ARG A 220 0.19 -8.27 -22.86
N TYR A 221 -0.87 -7.50 -23.05
CA TYR A 221 -0.99 -6.16 -22.48
C TYR A 221 -1.64 -6.20 -21.11
N TYR A 222 -1.01 -5.51 -20.18
CA TYR A 222 -1.51 -5.25 -18.84
C TYR A 222 -1.91 -3.78 -18.78
N SER A 223 -3.18 -3.50 -18.54
CA SER A 223 -3.67 -2.14 -18.46
C SER A 223 -4.26 -1.80 -17.10
N PHE A 224 -4.08 -0.55 -16.70
CA PHE A 224 -4.54 -0.01 -15.41
C PHE A 224 -5.24 1.32 -15.67
N ILE A 225 -6.30 1.63 -14.90
CA ILE A 225 -6.85 2.98 -14.82
C ILE A 225 -5.76 3.91 -14.28
N ASN A 226 -5.57 5.05 -14.94
CA ASN A 226 -4.71 6.13 -14.48
C ASN A 226 -5.59 7.19 -13.81
N TYR A 227 -5.45 7.37 -12.50
CA TYR A 227 -6.31 8.26 -11.71
C TYR A 227 -6.27 9.71 -12.20
N LYS A 228 -5.12 10.20 -12.70
CA LYS A 228 -5.05 11.57 -13.26
C LYS A 228 -5.96 11.66 -14.49
N LYS A 229 -5.90 10.69 -15.40
CA LYS A 229 -6.73 10.68 -16.61
C LYS A 229 -8.20 10.46 -16.30
N GLU A 230 -8.53 9.55 -15.39
CA GLU A 230 -9.90 9.29 -14.94
C GLU A 230 -10.52 10.53 -14.28
N PHE A 231 -9.79 11.17 -13.37
CA PHE A 231 -10.24 12.39 -12.73
C PHE A 231 -10.41 13.54 -13.73
N GLN A 232 -9.46 13.71 -14.66
CA GLN A 232 -9.59 14.72 -15.72
C GLN A 232 -10.83 14.46 -16.57
N ASP A 233 -11.05 13.21 -17.00
CA ASP A 233 -12.24 12.87 -17.77
C ASP A 233 -13.54 13.17 -17.01
N TRP A 234 -13.62 12.75 -15.74
CA TRP A 234 -14.74 13.10 -14.87
C TRP A 234 -14.92 14.62 -14.72
N LEU A 235 -13.83 15.36 -14.47
CA LEU A 235 -13.87 16.80 -14.25
C LEU A 235 -14.44 17.51 -15.48
N PHE A 236 -13.94 17.18 -16.68
CA PHE A 236 -14.39 17.86 -17.89
C PHE A 236 -15.81 17.45 -18.28
N SER A 237 -16.12 16.16 -18.34
CA SER A 237 -17.42 15.70 -18.85
C SER A 237 -18.57 15.89 -17.84
N ASN A 238 -18.30 15.71 -16.54
CA ASN A 238 -19.34 15.80 -15.53
C ASN A 238 -19.46 17.20 -14.92
N LEU A 239 -18.36 17.94 -14.75
CA LEU A 239 -18.41 19.26 -14.11
C LEU A 239 -18.28 20.43 -15.09
N ILE A 240 -17.26 20.46 -15.94
CA ILE A 240 -16.89 21.68 -16.70
C ILE A 240 -17.75 21.91 -17.95
N GLU A 241 -17.92 20.90 -18.82
CA GLU A 241 -18.55 21.07 -20.15
C GLU A 241 -19.95 21.71 -20.11
N ASN A 242 -20.72 21.43 -19.05
CA ASN A 242 -22.06 21.97 -18.87
C ASN A 242 -22.22 22.54 -17.46
N LEU A 243 -21.23 23.31 -17.01
CA LEU A 243 -21.19 23.85 -15.65
C LEU A 243 -22.47 24.63 -15.30
N SER A 244 -23.23 24.12 -14.35
CA SER A 244 -24.47 24.70 -13.85
C SER A 244 -24.51 24.70 -12.32
N MET A 245 -25.37 25.53 -11.74
CA MET A 245 -25.55 25.58 -10.29
C MET A 245 -26.01 24.22 -9.75
N GLU A 246 -26.90 23.55 -10.47
CA GLU A 246 -27.38 22.21 -10.13
C GLU A 246 -26.24 21.18 -10.12
N ARG A 247 -25.40 21.15 -11.15
CA ARG A 247 -24.24 20.23 -11.22
C ARG A 247 -23.22 20.50 -10.12
N LEU A 248 -22.91 21.77 -9.84
CA LEU A 248 -22.04 22.15 -8.73
C LEU A 248 -22.61 21.68 -7.39
N LEU A 249 -23.91 21.89 -7.16
CA LEU A 249 -24.58 21.40 -5.96
C LEU A 249 -24.58 19.87 -5.87
N GLY A 250 -24.71 19.18 -7.00
CA GLY A 250 -24.65 17.71 -7.07
C GLY A 250 -23.27 17.14 -6.73
N CYS A 251 -22.20 17.81 -7.14
CA CYS A 251 -20.82 17.34 -6.93
C CYS A 251 -20.22 17.83 -5.60
N ALA A 252 -20.78 18.87 -4.98
CA ALA A 252 -20.26 19.43 -3.74
C ALA A 252 -20.64 18.60 -2.50
N TYR A 253 -19.69 18.49 -1.57
CA TYR A 253 -19.96 18.02 -0.21
C TYR A 253 -21.02 18.90 0.45
N HIS A 254 -21.85 18.32 1.33
CA HIS A 254 -23.05 18.98 1.86
C HIS A 254 -22.75 20.23 2.71
N GLU A 255 -21.56 20.30 3.30
CA GLU A 255 -21.04 21.45 4.03
C GLU A 255 -19.76 21.97 3.38
N ILE A 256 -19.60 23.29 3.34
CA ILE A 256 -18.38 23.96 2.91
C ILE A 256 -17.70 24.55 4.14
N TYR A 257 -16.44 24.20 4.31
CA TYR A 257 -15.59 24.68 5.39
C TYR A 257 -14.63 25.72 4.83
N SER A 258 -14.54 26.88 5.47
CA SER A 258 -13.57 27.91 5.13
C SER A 258 -12.96 28.50 6.39
N TRP A 259 -11.76 29.07 6.25
CA TRP A 259 -11.08 29.74 7.35
C TRP A 259 -11.27 31.25 7.21
N LYS A 260 -11.68 31.90 8.30
CA LYS A 260 -11.86 33.35 8.34
C LYS A 260 -11.33 33.89 9.67
N GLU A 261 -10.35 34.77 9.62
CA GLU A 261 -9.87 35.46 10.83
C GLU A 261 -10.87 36.55 11.29
N PRO A 262 -11.10 36.74 12.61
CA PRO A 262 -10.57 35.97 13.75
C PRO A 262 -11.41 34.72 14.11
N ASP A 263 -12.44 34.42 13.31
CA ASP A 263 -13.50 33.44 13.59
C ASP A 263 -13.03 31.96 13.47
N GLY A 264 -11.89 31.70 12.83
CA GLY A 264 -11.35 30.36 12.58
C GLY A 264 -12.12 29.58 11.51
N TRP A 265 -12.33 28.27 11.72
CA TRP A 265 -13.11 27.42 10.80
C TRP A 265 -14.60 27.74 10.90
N ILE A 266 -15.15 28.24 9.79
CA ILE A 266 -16.59 28.42 9.60
C ILE A 266 -17.11 27.32 8.67
N ARG A 267 -18.33 26.85 8.96
CA ARG A 267 -19.05 25.91 8.10
C ARG A 267 -20.35 26.53 7.63
N GLU A 268 -20.72 26.26 6.39
CA GLU A 268 -22.02 26.63 5.85
C GLU A 268 -22.55 25.57 4.88
N SER A 269 -23.86 25.59 4.62
CA SER A 269 -24.46 24.65 3.66
C SER A 269 -23.96 24.92 2.25
N LYS A 270 -23.77 23.85 1.46
CA LYS A 270 -23.41 23.98 0.03
C LYS A 270 -24.40 24.83 -0.74
N GLN A 271 -25.68 24.78 -0.39
CA GLN A 271 -26.74 25.56 -1.02
C GLN A 271 -26.50 27.05 -0.83
N GLN A 272 -26.22 27.51 0.39
CA GLN A 272 -25.97 28.92 0.67
C GLN A 272 -24.66 29.40 0.04
N PHE A 273 -23.58 28.62 0.22
CA PHE A 273 -22.27 28.99 -0.31
C PHE A 273 -22.29 29.09 -1.84
N ILE A 274 -22.77 28.05 -2.53
CA ILE A 274 -22.73 28.00 -3.99
C ILE A 274 -23.67 29.04 -4.58
N LYS A 275 -24.89 29.22 -4.04
CA LYS A 275 -25.80 30.27 -4.56
C LYS A 275 -25.18 31.66 -4.45
N ARG A 276 -24.51 31.97 -3.35
CA ARG A 276 -23.86 33.27 -3.13
C ARG A 276 -22.64 33.48 -4.03
N ASN A 277 -21.90 32.42 -4.34
CA ASN A 277 -20.61 32.50 -5.04
C ASN A 277 -20.62 31.93 -6.47
N PHE A 278 -21.78 31.54 -7.01
CA PHE A 278 -21.86 30.76 -8.24
C PHE A 278 -21.14 31.40 -9.42
N GLU A 279 -21.34 32.70 -9.63
CA GLU A 279 -20.72 33.43 -10.73
C GLU A 279 -19.18 33.46 -10.63
N LEU A 280 -18.66 33.63 -9.42
CA LEU A 280 -17.22 33.57 -9.17
C LEU A 280 -16.67 32.16 -9.40
N ILE A 281 -17.33 31.13 -8.85
CA ILE A 281 -16.93 29.72 -9.03
C ILE A 281 -16.97 29.37 -10.52
N ARG A 282 -18.03 29.75 -11.22
CA ARG A 282 -18.20 29.51 -12.67
C ARG A 282 -17.09 30.18 -13.47
N SER A 283 -16.78 31.44 -13.17
CA SER A 283 -15.69 32.16 -13.82
C SER A 283 -14.35 31.46 -13.60
N ARG A 284 -14.01 31.09 -12.36
CA ARG A 284 -12.75 30.41 -12.03
C ARG A 284 -12.62 29.03 -12.63
N LEU A 285 -13.67 28.21 -12.56
CA LEU A 285 -13.65 26.89 -13.20
C LEU A 285 -13.65 26.99 -14.73
N GLY A 286 -14.22 28.04 -15.30
CA GLY A 286 -14.16 28.34 -16.74
C GLY A 286 -12.76 28.71 -17.24
N GLU A 287 -11.82 29.09 -16.36
CA GLU A 287 -10.42 29.31 -16.71
C GLU A 287 -9.67 28.00 -16.98
N ILE A 288 -10.24 26.84 -16.62
CA ILE A 288 -9.67 25.51 -16.89
C ILE A 288 -9.97 25.17 -18.36
N ARG A 289 -9.13 25.69 -19.26
CA ARG A 289 -9.41 25.78 -20.70
C ARG A 289 -9.27 24.49 -21.50
N SER A 290 -8.65 23.42 -20.98
CA SER A 290 -8.58 22.12 -21.68
C SER A 290 -7.96 20.99 -20.83
N LYS A 291 -8.14 19.74 -21.27
CA LYS A 291 -7.38 18.56 -20.82
C LYS A 291 -5.87 18.81 -21.07
N GLY A 292 -5.16 19.42 -20.13
CA GLY A 292 -3.71 19.69 -20.24
C GLY A 292 -3.21 21.00 -19.62
N SER A 293 -4.08 21.86 -19.09
CA SER A 293 -3.66 22.95 -18.20
C SER A 293 -3.30 22.37 -16.84
N ASP A 294 -2.00 22.24 -16.56
CA ASP A 294 -1.46 21.97 -15.22
C ASP A 294 -1.62 23.19 -14.29
#